data_AF-A0A2G3E715-F1
#
_entry.id   AF-A0A2G3E715-F1
#
_cell.length_a   1.000
_cell.length_b   1.000
_cell.length_c   1.000
_cell.angle_alpha   90.00
_cell.angle_beta   90.00
_cell.angle_gamma   90.00
#
_symmetry.space_group_name_H-M   'P 1'
#
loop_
_entity.id
_entity.type
_entity.pdbx_description
1 polymer ?
#
loop_
_entity_poly.entity_id
_entity_poly.type
_entity_poly.pdbx_seq_one_letter_code
_entity_poly.pdbx_strand_id
1 'polypeptide(L)'
;MAKYIITGDIHGTLDIEKVVRFFEKQGDEYTEDDYLIICGDVGVCGFNPDIEKETRQILRELPVTVLFIDGNHEHHERLNDYPVDEWMGGKVHFIEPEIIHLMRGQVYDIDGTRFFTFGGAYSVDRYARTEGVDWFPEEIPSREEYEEGLDNLEKCGYRVDYIITHTAPFEVAAALGYGEASLDEVALRRYLQQIADEAEYNLWFFGHFHEDEVIEDVFIAMYDEIVVAN
;
A
#
# COMPACT_ATOMS: atom_id res chain seq x y z
N MET A 1 9.50 -10.57 -18.32
CA MET A 1 8.24 -10.17 -17.69
C MET A 1 8.58 -9.97 -16.26
N ALA A 2 8.35 -8.76 -15.78
CA ALA A 2 8.57 -8.39 -14.39
C ALA A 2 7.76 -9.31 -13.48
N LYS A 3 8.33 -9.64 -12.32
CA LYS A 3 7.61 -10.31 -11.23
C LYS A 3 7.13 -9.27 -10.23
N TYR A 4 5.92 -9.46 -9.71
CA TYR A 4 5.35 -8.60 -8.67
C TYR A 4 5.28 -9.38 -7.36
N ILE A 5 6.12 -8.99 -6.41
CA ILE A 5 6.21 -9.58 -5.07
C ILE A 5 5.39 -8.69 -4.14
N ILE A 6 4.35 -9.21 -3.51
CA ILE A 6 3.39 -8.41 -2.74
C ILE A 6 3.44 -8.85 -1.27
N THR A 7 3.43 -7.86 -0.37
CA THR A 7 3.35 -8.02 1.09
C THR A 7 2.69 -6.80 1.72
N GLY A 8 2.50 -6.80 3.04
CA GLY A 8 1.95 -5.65 3.79
C GLY A 8 2.72 -5.43 5.10
N ASP A 9 2.48 -4.29 5.75
CA ASP A 9 2.65 -4.15 7.21
C ASP A 9 4.03 -4.64 7.71
N ILE A 10 5.11 -4.05 7.18
CA ILE A 10 6.48 -4.38 7.63
C ILE A 10 6.88 -3.61 8.89
N HIS A 11 6.16 -2.51 9.19
CA HIS A 11 6.30 -1.67 10.38
C HIS A 11 7.75 -1.24 10.66
N GLY A 12 8.46 -0.81 9.61
CA GLY A 12 9.89 -0.53 9.69
C GLY A 12 10.70 -1.80 9.91
N THR A 13 11.43 -1.90 11.01
CA THR A 13 12.27 -3.08 11.32
C THR A 13 11.57 -4.16 12.13
N LEU A 14 10.30 -3.97 12.48
CA LEU A 14 9.56 -4.93 13.30
C LEU A 14 9.29 -6.23 12.54
N ASP A 15 8.79 -6.13 11.31
CA ASP A 15 8.33 -7.28 10.51
C ASP A 15 9.09 -7.44 9.17
N ILE A 16 10.04 -6.55 8.83
CA ILE A 16 10.81 -6.59 7.57
C ILE A 16 11.61 -7.88 7.34
N GLU A 17 11.92 -8.60 8.42
CA GLU A 17 12.65 -9.87 8.36
C GLU A 17 11.95 -10.90 7.46
N LYS A 18 10.61 -10.85 7.32
CA LYS A 18 9.86 -11.73 6.38
C LYS A 18 10.29 -11.51 4.92
N VAL A 19 10.53 -10.25 4.55
CA VAL A 19 10.99 -9.84 3.21
C VAL A 19 12.44 -10.28 2.99
N VAL A 20 13.32 -10.02 3.97
CA VAL A 20 14.73 -10.42 3.90
C VAL A 20 14.84 -11.94 3.70
N ARG A 21 14.16 -12.72 4.54
CA ARG A 21 14.16 -14.19 4.45
C ARG A 21 13.57 -14.72 3.15
N PHE A 22 12.62 -14.00 2.56
CA PHE A 22 12.09 -14.36 1.25
C PHE A 22 13.21 -14.26 0.21
N PHE A 23 13.83 -13.09 0.04
CA PHE A 23 14.88 -12.90 -0.98
C PHE A 23 16.12 -13.77 -0.74
N GLU A 24 16.54 -13.97 0.51
CA GLU A 24 17.66 -14.88 0.85
C GLU A 24 17.42 -16.32 0.38
N LYS A 25 16.17 -16.79 0.42
CA LYS A 25 15.82 -18.16 -0.03
C LYS A 25 15.82 -18.31 -1.54
N GLN A 26 15.59 -17.22 -2.28
CA GLN A 26 15.47 -17.26 -3.74
C GLN A 26 16.82 -17.01 -4.45
N GLY A 27 17.80 -16.42 -3.74
CA GLY A 27 19.13 -16.16 -4.31
C GLY A 27 19.08 -15.13 -5.44
N ASP A 28 19.76 -15.41 -6.56
CA ASP A 28 19.90 -14.49 -7.70
C ASP A 28 18.71 -14.54 -8.69
N GLU A 29 17.51 -14.90 -8.21
CA GLU A 29 16.31 -15.06 -9.05
C GLU A 29 15.67 -13.73 -9.49
N TYR A 30 15.90 -12.66 -8.73
CA TYR A 30 15.25 -11.36 -8.90
C TYR A 30 16.25 -10.27 -9.28
N THR A 31 15.77 -9.27 -10.02
CA THR A 31 16.55 -8.10 -10.44
C THR A 31 15.78 -6.80 -10.24
N GLU A 32 16.44 -5.66 -10.47
CA GLU A 32 15.86 -4.32 -10.36
C GLU A 32 14.64 -4.09 -11.27
N ASP A 33 14.44 -4.96 -12.26
CA ASP A 33 13.28 -5.00 -13.16
C ASP A 33 12.07 -5.76 -12.57
N ASP A 34 12.22 -6.37 -11.39
CA ASP A 34 11.14 -6.93 -10.57
C ASP A 34 10.75 -5.96 -9.45
N TYR A 35 9.54 -6.11 -8.91
CA TYR A 35 8.95 -5.14 -8.00
C TYR A 35 8.47 -5.78 -6.70
N LEU A 36 8.94 -5.29 -5.56
CA LEU A 36 8.30 -5.51 -4.26
C LEU A 36 7.25 -4.43 -4.05
N ILE A 37 5.99 -4.80 -3.79
CA ILE A 37 4.89 -3.88 -3.51
C ILE A 37 4.42 -4.11 -2.07
N ILE A 38 4.49 -3.07 -1.24
CA ILE A 38 4.11 -3.12 0.18
C ILE A 38 2.79 -2.37 0.40
N CYS A 39 1.79 -3.05 0.95
CA CYS A 39 0.41 -2.58 1.13
C CYS A 39 0.24 -1.64 2.35
N GLY A 40 1.15 -0.69 2.55
CA GLY A 40 1.10 0.28 3.67
C GLY A 40 1.93 -0.11 4.89
N ASP A 41 1.99 0.80 5.86
CA ASP A 41 2.70 0.67 7.13
C ASP A 41 4.14 0.16 6.98
N VAL A 42 4.90 0.89 6.15
CA VAL A 42 6.23 0.46 5.68
C VAL A 42 7.34 0.94 6.60
N GLY A 43 7.18 2.11 7.21
CA GLY A 43 8.20 2.70 8.07
C GLY A 43 9.37 3.37 7.32
N VAL A 44 9.28 3.53 5.98
CA VAL A 44 10.24 4.32 5.19
C VAL A 44 10.08 5.82 5.40
N CYS A 45 8.94 6.28 5.92
CA CYS A 45 8.76 7.63 6.42
C CYS A 45 8.14 7.54 7.83
N GLY A 46 8.82 6.84 8.74
CA GLY A 46 8.31 6.54 10.08
C GLY A 46 8.56 7.65 11.11
N PHE A 47 8.05 7.43 12.32
CA PHE A 47 8.18 8.37 13.45
C PHE A 47 9.53 8.29 14.18
N ASN A 48 10.28 7.19 14.00
CA ASN A 48 11.59 6.99 14.61
C ASN A 48 12.72 7.06 13.55
N PRO A 49 13.61 8.07 13.61
CA PRO A 49 14.67 8.24 12.61
C PRO A 49 15.67 7.08 12.49
N ASP A 50 15.98 6.39 13.60
CA ASP A 50 16.93 5.28 13.58
C ASP A 50 16.30 4.06 12.89
N ILE A 51 15.02 3.77 13.21
CA ILE A 51 14.25 2.70 12.56
C ILE A 51 14.03 3.01 11.08
N GLU A 52 13.65 4.25 10.74
CA GLU A 52 13.47 4.68 9.35
C GLU A 52 14.75 4.47 8.54
N LYS A 53 15.90 4.90 9.09
CA LYS A 53 17.19 4.77 8.44
C LYS A 53 17.57 3.30 8.20
N GLU A 54 17.37 2.44 9.20
CA GLU A 54 17.66 1.01 9.09
C GLU A 54 16.72 0.33 8.08
N THR A 55 15.43 0.67 8.11
CA THR A 55 14.41 0.18 7.17
C THR A 55 14.82 0.51 5.73
N ARG A 56 15.13 1.78 5.43
CA ARG A 56 15.59 2.20 4.10
C ARG A 56 16.89 1.53 3.71
N GLN A 57 17.80 1.27 4.65
CA GLN A 57 19.03 0.54 4.35
C GLN A 57 18.73 -0.89 3.90
N ILE A 58 17.91 -1.63 4.64
CA ILE A 58 17.55 -3.02 4.31
C ILE A 58 16.84 -3.06 2.96
N LEU A 59 15.86 -2.18 2.72
CA LEU A 59 15.11 -2.14 1.46
C LEU A 59 16.00 -1.83 0.25
N ARG A 60 17.01 -0.97 0.40
CA ARG A 60 17.99 -0.66 -0.66
C ARG A 60 18.91 -1.82 -1.01
N GLU A 61 19.10 -2.77 -0.08
CA GLU A 61 19.94 -3.94 -0.31
C GLU A 61 19.17 -5.08 -1.00
N LEU A 62 17.85 -4.94 -1.19
CA LEU A 62 17.05 -5.90 -1.92
C LEU A 62 17.36 -5.85 -3.43
N PRO A 63 17.26 -6.99 -4.13
CA PRO A 63 17.60 -7.05 -5.55
C PRO A 63 16.48 -6.53 -6.47
N VAL A 64 15.50 -5.76 -5.96
CA VAL A 64 14.27 -5.36 -6.67
C VAL A 64 13.99 -3.87 -6.47
N THR A 65 13.15 -3.30 -7.35
CA THR A 65 12.57 -1.97 -7.09
C THR A 65 11.49 -2.07 -6.01
N VAL A 66 11.55 -1.24 -4.97
CA VAL A 66 10.57 -1.22 -3.89
C VAL A 66 9.51 -0.16 -4.16
N LEU A 67 8.27 -0.61 -4.26
CA LEU A 67 7.07 0.18 -4.37
C LEU A 67 6.26 0.06 -3.08
N PHE A 68 5.62 1.14 -2.65
CA PHE A 68 4.69 1.08 -1.53
C PHE A 68 3.56 2.09 -1.68
N ILE A 69 2.42 1.77 -1.08
CA ILE A 69 1.38 2.76 -0.75
C ILE A 69 1.54 3.16 0.71
N ASP A 70 0.97 4.29 1.10
CA ASP A 70 0.92 4.69 2.50
C ASP A 70 -0.18 3.95 3.27
N GLY A 71 0.05 3.68 4.55
CA GLY A 71 -0.93 3.20 5.51
C GLY A 71 -1.32 4.29 6.50
N ASN A 72 -1.60 3.91 7.74
CA ASN A 72 -1.93 4.85 8.82
C ASN A 72 -0.78 5.08 9.81
N HIS A 73 0.37 4.42 9.61
CA HIS A 73 1.59 4.58 10.38
C HIS A 73 2.72 5.29 9.63
N GLU A 74 2.41 6.06 8.60
CA GLU A 74 3.33 6.95 7.92
C GLU A 74 3.32 8.36 8.53
N HIS A 75 4.47 9.04 8.49
CA HIS A 75 4.56 10.46 8.80
C HIS A 75 4.09 11.29 7.60
N HIS A 76 2.77 11.41 7.43
CA HIS A 76 2.15 11.97 6.23
C HIS A 76 2.64 13.39 5.87
N GLU A 77 2.88 14.28 6.83
CA GLU A 77 3.46 15.61 6.51
C GLU A 77 4.80 15.49 5.79
N ARG A 78 5.72 14.65 6.29
CA ARG A 78 7.03 14.43 5.68
C ARG A 78 6.92 13.68 4.37
N LEU A 79 5.99 12.73 4.27
CA LEU A 79 5.74 11.99 3.04
C LEU A 79 5.22 12.94 1.93
N ASN A 80 4.34 13.87 2.28
CA ASN A 80 3.75 14.84 1.35
C ASN A 80 4.68 16.03 1.02
N ASP A 81 5.76 16.22 1.78
CA ASP A 81 6.81 17.20 1.47
C ASP A 81 7.73 16.77 0.32
N TYR A 82 7.69 15.49 -0.09
CA TYR A 82 8.45 15.03 -1.26
C TYR A 82 7.88 15.63 -2.55
N PRO A 83 8.72 15.92 -3.55
CA PRO A 83 8.25 16.39 -4.85
C PRO A 83 7.38 15.30 -5.50
N VAL A 84 6.27 15.75 -6.08
CA VAL A 84 5.41 14.91 -6.92
C VAL A 84 6.02 14.83 -8.31
N ASP A 85 6.29 13.60 -8.76
CA ASP A 85 6.72 13.27 -10.11
C ASP A 85 5.71 12.33 -10.80
N GLU A 86 5.81 12.18 -12.12
CA GLU A 86 5.05 11.18 -12.88
C GLU A 86 5.92 9.97 -13.20
N TRP A 87 5.43 8.76 -12.89
CA TRP A 87 6.10 7.50 -13.17
C TRP A 87 5.08 6.43 -13.54
N MET A 88 5.33 5.70 -14.63
CA MET A 88 4.48 4.61 -15.12
C MET A 88 2.98 4.97 -15.25
N GLY A 89 2.67 6.22 -15.58
CA GLY A 89 1.28 6.68 -15.79
C GLY A 89 0.58 7.28 -14.57
N GLY A 90 1.19 7.22 -13.38
CA GLY A 90 0.65 7.80 -12.15
C GLY A 90 1.61 8.75 -11.45
N LYS A 91 1.09 9.50 -10.48
CA LYS A 91 1.89 10.35 -9.59
C LYS A 91 2.64 9.53 -8.56
N VAL A 92 3.87 9.89 -8.23
CA VAL A 92 4.69 9.21 -7.22
C VAL A 92 5.46 10.21 -6.34
N HIS A 93 5.88 9.74 -5.17
CA HIS A 93 7.02 10.34 -4.46
C HIS A 93 8.23 9.40 -4.55
N PHE A 94 9.34 9.90 -5.07
CA PHE A 94 10.63 9.19 -4.98
C PHE A 94 11.26 9.45 -3.61
N ILE A 95 11.17 8.49 -2.70
CA ILE A 95 11.82 8.58 -1.38
C ILE A 95 13.33 8.42 -1.55
N GLU A 96 13.70 7.44 -2.38
CA GLU A 96 15.03 7.19 -2.94
C GLU A 96 14.84 6.65 -4.38
N PRO A 97 15.89 6.55 -5.22
CA PRO A 97 15.74 6.11 -6.62
C PRO A 97 14.99 4.77 -6.80
N GLU A 98 15.15 3.84 -5.86
CA GLU A 98 14.56 2.48 -5.90
C GLU A 98 13.50 2.26 -4.80
N ILE A 99 13.09 3.32 -4.09
CA ILE A 99 12.03 3.27 -3.06
C ILE A 99 10.99 4.33 -3.41
N ILE A 100 9.88 3.88 -3.96
CA ILE A 100 8.89 4.72 -4.64
C ILE A 100 7.53 4.59 -3.96
N HIS A 101 7.00 5.72 -3.52
CA HIS A 101 5.64 5.83 -3.02
C HIS A 101 4.67 5.96 -4.20
N LEU A 102 3.77 4.98 -4.33
CA LEU A 102 2.64 5.01 -5.25
C LEU A 102 1.50 5.79 -4.59
N MET A 103 1.26 7.01 -5.07
CA MET A 103 0.28 7.91 -4.46
C MET A 103 -1.15 7.37 -4.58
N ARG A 104 -2.01 7.84 -3.68
CA ARG A 104 -3.43 7.48 -3.64
C ARG A 104 -4.15 7.88 -4.94
N GLY A 105 -5.08 7.04 -5.38
CA GLY A 105 -5.97 7.32 -6.51
C GLY A 105 -5.30 7.21 -7.88
N GLN A 106 -4.09 6.65 -7.97
CA GLN A 106 -3.37 6.54 -9.24
C GLN A 106 -3.59 5.16 -9.89
N VAL A 107 -3.46 5.13 -11.22
CA VAL A 107 -3.38 3.90 -12.00
C VAL A 107 -2.01 3.85 -12.68
N TYR A 108 -1.25 2.79 -12.44
CA TYR A 108 0.06 2.56 -13.05
C TYR A 108 -0.01 1.47 -14.10
N ASP A 109 0.79 1.58 -15.15
CA ASP A 109 1.04 0.52 -16.14
C ASP A 109 2.52 0.12 -16.05
N ILE A 110 2.79 -1.03 -15.41
CA ILE A 110 4.13 -1.55 -15.16
C ILE A 110 4.25 -2.84 -15.98
N ASP A 111 5.16 -2.87 -16.96
CA ASP A 111 5.34 -4.00 -17.90
C ASP A 111 4.02 -4.55 -18.50
N GLY A 112 3.06 -3.67 -18.80
CA GLY A 112 1.76 -4.03 -19.36
C GLY A 112 0.72 -4.52 -18.35
N THR A 113 1.05 -4.52 -17.06
CA THR A 113 0.15 -4.87 -15.94
C THR A 113 -0.33 -3.59 -15.26
N ARG A 114 -1.64 -3.47 -15.08
CA ARG A 114 -2.24 -2.28 -14.47
C ARG A 114 -2.52 -2.44 -12.99
N PHE A 115 -2.09 -1.44 -12.22
CA PHE A 115 -2.30 -1.37 -10.78
C PHE A 115 -3.10 -0.13 -10.43
N PHE A 116 -4.20 -0.28 -9.69
CA PHE A 116 -4.80 0.85 -8.98
C PHE A 116 -4.33 0.84 -7.51
N THR A 117 -3.95 2.01 -7.00
CA THR A 117 -3.42 2.14 -5.64
C THR A 117 -4.23 3.10 -4.78
N PHE A 118 -4.49 2.71 -3.54
CA PHE A 118 -5.17 3.58 -2.59
C PHE A 118 -4.78 3.29 -1.14
N GLY A 119 -3.85 4.09 -0.62
CA GLY A 119 -3.41 4.03 0.76
C GLY A 119 -4.32 4.76 1.76
N GLY A 120 -3.86 4.79 3.01
CA GLY A 120 -4.57 5.36 4.15
C GLY A 120 -5.47 4.36 4.88
N ALA A 121 -5.62 4.59 6.19
CA ALA A 121 -6.58 3.94 7.07
C ALA A 121 -6.74 4.75 8.36
N TYR A 122 -7.74 4.42 9.17
CA TYR A 122 -7.93 5.04 10.47
C TYR A 122 -7.08 4.39 11.56
N SER A 123 -6.31 5.20 12.31
CA SER A 123 -5.59 4.73 13.49
C SER A 123 -6.54 4.48 14.66
N VAL A 124 -6.75 3.19 15.01
CA VAL A 124 -7.60 2.76 16.15
C VAL A 124 -7.08 3.28 17.50
N ASP A 125 -5.78 3.47 17.60
CA ASP A 125 -5.06 3.94 18.79
C ASP A 125 -4.83 5.46 18.79
N ARG A 126 -5.43 6.23 17.86
CA ARG A 126 -5.26 7.70 17.77
C ARG A 126 -5.46 8.43 19.10
N TYR A 127 -6.32 7.92 19.98
CA TYR A 127 -6.61 8.51 21.30
C TYR A 127 -5.40 8.51 22.25
N ALA A 128 -4.40 7.68 21.97
CA ALA A 128 -3.16 7.58 22.73
C ALA A 128 -1.98 8.32 22.05
N ARG A 129 -2.22 8.97 20.91
CA ARG A 129 -1.21 9.63 20.07
C ARG A 129 -1.31 11.15 20.13
N THR A 130 -0.32 11.82 19.54
CA THR A 130 -0.16 13.27 19.45
C THR A 130 -0.16 13.71 17.99
N GLU A 131 -1.14 14.56 17.64
CA GLU A 131 -1.26 15.17 16.32
C GLU A 131 0.03 15.90 15.90
N GLY A 132 0.51 15.62 14.69
CA GLY A 132 1.73 16.19 14.12
C GLY A 132 3.03 15.53 14.61
N VAL A 133 2.95 14.45 15.40
CA VAL A 133 4.13 13.75 15.94
C VAL A 133 4.11 12.27 15.56
N ASP A 134 3.11 11.53 16.03
CA ASP A 134 2.93 10.10 15.78
C ASP A 134 1.51 9.77 15.27
N TRP A 135 0.69 10.80 15.04
CA TRP A 135 -0.60 10.72 14.36
C TRP A 135 -0.81 11.94 13.47
N PHE A 136 -1.41 11.73 12.30
CA PHE A 136 -1.65 12.76 11.29
C PHE A 136 -3.06 12.59 10.74
N PRO A 137 -3.88 13.66 10.66
CA PRO A 137 -5.22 13.56 10.07
C PRO A 137 -5.20 13.12 8.60
N GLU A 138 -4.08 13.31 7.90
CA GLU A 138 -3.85 12.90 6.52
C GLU A 138 -3.78 11.35 6.33
N GLU A 139 -3.77 10.56 7.40
CA GLU A 139 -3.98 9.10 7.32
C GLU A 139 -5.33 8.76 6.67
N ILE A 140 -6.32 9.66 6.83
CA ILE A 140 -7.61 9.57 6.14
C ILE A 140 -7.53 10.32 4.81
N PRO A 141 -7.89 9.67 3.69
CA PRO A 141 -7.90 10.32 2.39
C PRO A 141 -8.85 11.52 2.30
N SER A 142 -8.36 12.56 1.64
CA SER A 142 -9.09 13.77 1.32
C SER A 142 -10.13 13.51 0.22
N ARG A 143 -11.06 14.46 0.07
CA ARG A 143 -12.06 14.39 -1.00
C ARG A 143 -11.41 14.45 -2.38
N GLU A 144 -10.37 15.26 -2.53
CA GLU A 144 -9.62 15.40 -3.75
C GLU A 144 -8.95 14.08 -4.17
N GLU A 145 -8.42 13.31 -3.21
CA GLU A 145 -7.86 11.97 -3.48
C GLU A 145 -8.91 10.95 -3.89
N TYR A 146 -10.11 10.97 -3.27
CA TYR A 146 -11.24 10.15 -3.71
C TYR A 146 -11.69 10.50 -5.13
N GLU A 147 -11.85 11.79 -5.43
CA GLU A 147 -12.26 12.28 -6.75
C GLU A 147 -11.20 11.90 -7.81
N GLU A 148 -9.91 12.09 -7.50
CA GLU A 148 -8.82 11.72 -8.41
C GLU A 148 -8.77 10.21 -8.69
N GLY A 149 -9.03 9.36 -7.69
CA GLY A 149 -9.11 7.91 -7.87
C GLY A 149 -10.20 7.47 -8.82
N LEU A 150 -11.42 8.00 -8.66
CA LEU A 150 -12.53 7.70 -9.56
C LEU A 150 -12.28 8.21 -10.98
N ASP A 151 -11.73 9.43 -11.12
CA ASP A 151 -11.39 10.01 -12.42
C ASP A 151 -10.34 9.16 -13.17
N ASN A 152 -9.34 8.63 -12.45
CA ASN A 152 -8.30 7.79 -13.05
C ASN A 152 -8.82 6.39 -13.42
N LEU A 153 -9.72 5.81 -12.61
CA LEU A 153 -10.41 4.57 -12.96
C LEU A 153 -11.33 4.77 -14.17
N GLU A 154 -12.05 5.89 -14.28
CA GLU A 154 -12.89 6.18 -15.45
C GLU A 154 -12.05 6.26 -16.74
N LYS A 155 -10.87 6.88 -16.69
CA LYS A 155 -9.94 6.98 -17.85
C LYS A 155 -9.48 5.62 -18.35
N CYS A 156 -9.30 4.63 -17.48
CA CYS A 156 -8.95 3.25 -17.88
C CYS A 156 -10.19 2.36 -18.12
N GLY A 157 -11.39 2.91 -18.01
CA GLY A 157 -12.66 2.20 -18.19
C GLY A 157 -12.93 1.19 -17.09
N TYR A 158 -12.49 1.47 -15.86
CA TYR A 158 -12.65 0.62 -14.68
C TYR A 158 -12.04 -0.78 -14.87
N ARG A 159 -10.91 -0.87 -15.58
CA ARG A 159 -10.21 -2.12 -15.89
C ARG A 159 -8.74 -2.04 -15.50
N VAL A 160 -8.39 -2.75 -14.44
CA VAL A 160 -7.02 -2.91 -13.92
C VAL A 160 -6.75 -4.38 -13.66
N ASP A 161 -5.49 -4.79 -13.54
CA ASP A 161 -5.16 -6.19 -13.25
C ASP A 161 -5.16 -6.44 -11.74
N TYR A 162 -4.58 -5.51 -10.99
CA TYR A 162 -4.43 -5.60 -9.54
C TYR A 162 -4.85 -4.31 -8.84
N ILE A 163 -5.46 -4.45 -7.66
CA ILE A 163 -5.77 -3.34 -6.76
C ILE A 163 -4.95 -3.50 -5.48
N ILE A 164 -4.27 -2.44 -5.06
CA ILE A 164 -3.44 -2.41 -3.85
C ILE A 164 -3.97 -1.32 -2.92
N THR A 165 -4.46 -1.70 -1.74
CA THR A 165 -4.94 -0.74 -0.74
C THR A 165 -4.37 -1.05 0.64
N HIS A 166 -4.45 -0.11 1.58
CA HIS A 166 -4.00 -0.41 2.94
C HIS A 166 -5.12 -1.08 3.74
N THR A 167 -6.33 -0.50 3.77
CA THR A 167 -7.53 -1.13 4.35
C THR A 167 -8.38 -1.85 3.30
N ALA A 168 -9.41 -2.58 3.73
CA ALA A 168 -10.28 -3.38 2.89
C ALA A 168 -11.59 -2.67 2.49
N PRO A 169 -12.28 -3.11 1.43
CA PRO A 169 -13.67 -2.74 1.17
C PRO A 169 -14.60 -3.05 2.36
N PHE A 170 -15.70 -2.30 2.46
CA PHE A 170 -16.61 -2.34 3.61
C PHE A 170 -17.12 -3.76 3.95
N GLU A 171 -17.58 -4.52 2.95
CA GLU A 171 -18.13 -5.86 3.18
C GLU A 171 -17.03 -6.88 3.50
N VAL A 172 -15.84 -6.72 2.89
CA VAL A 172 -14.67 -7.55 3.14
C VAL A 172 -14.15 -7.35 4.57
N ALA A 173 -13.99 -6.11 5.02
CA ALA A 173 -13.61 -5.80 6.39
C ALA A 173 -14.64 -6.35 7.40
N ALA A 174 -15.93 -6.32 7.06
CA ALA A 174 -16.97 -6.90 7.91
C ALA A 174 -16.90 -8.44 7.96
N ALA A 175 -16.56 -9.10 6.85
CA ALA A 175 -16.36 -10.55 6.79
C ALA A 175 -15.17 -11.01 7.66
N LEU A 176 -14.11 -10.20 7.72
CA LEU A 176 -12.97 -10.38 8.63
C LEU A 176 -13.28 -10.09 10.11
N GLY A 177 -14.48 -9.60 10.41
CA GLY A 177 -14.90 -9.28 11.78
C GLY A 177 -14.63 -7.84 12.23
N TYR A 178 -14.16 -6.97 11.33
CA TYR A 178 -13.88 -5.56 11.59
C TYR A 178 -15.01 -4.62 11.13
N GLY A 179 -16.27 -5.08 11.16
CA GLY A 179 -17.42 -4.29 10.69
C GLY A 179 -17.75 -3.03 11.51
N GLU A 180 -17.33 -2.99 12.79
CA GLU A 180 -17.43 -1.78 13.62
C GLU A 180 -16.17 -0.92 13.44
N ALA A 181 -16.35 0.34 13.03
CA ALA A 181 -15.25 1.27 12.82
C ALA A 181 -15.69 2.73 13.04
N SER A 182 -14.73 3.65 12.99
CA SER A 182 -15.01 5.09 13.04
C SER A 182 -15.79 5.54 11.79
N LEU A 183 -16.43 6.72 11.85
CA LEU A 183 -17.13 7.26 10.67
C LEU A 183 -16.18 7.51 9.49
N ASP A 184 -14.95 7.93 9.78
CA ASP A 184 -13.94 8.21 8.76
C ASP A 184 -13.48 6.91 8.08
N GLU A 185 -13.23 5.85 8.86
CA GLU A 185 -12.90 4.53 8.32
C GLU A 185 -14.06 3.96 7.50
N VAL A 186 -15.29 4.08 8.00
CA VAL A 186 -16.48 3.63 7.25
C VAL A 186 -16.62 4.37 5.92
N ALA A 187 -16.29 5.66 5.86
CA ALA A 187 -16.33 6.42 4.62
C ALA A 187 -15.29 5.89 3.60
N LEU A 188 -14.04 5.69 4.05
CA LEU A 188 -12.97 5.12 3.22
C LEU A 188 -13.34 3.71 2.71
N ARG A 189 -13.78 2.83 3.60
CA ARG A 189 -14.17 1.46 3.22
C ARG A 189 -15.36 1.42 2.26
N ARG A 190 -16.30 2.37 2.35
CA ARG A 190 -17.41 2.50 1.40
C ARG A 190 -16.97 3.00 0.04
N TYR A 191 -16.00 3.92 0.00
CA TYR A 191 -15.36 4.31 -1.24
C TYR A 191 -14.68 3.12 -1.92
N LEU A 192 -13.91 2.32 -1.16
CA LEU A 192 -13.30 1.10 -1.69
C LEU A 192 -14.33 0.04 -2.11
N GLN A 193 -15.47 -0.05 -1.40
CA GLN A 193 -16.58 -0.92 -1.81
C GLN A 193 -17.16 -0.51 -3.16
N GLN A 194 -17.33 0.79 -3.41
CA GLN A 194 -17.79 1.25 -4.72
C GLN A 194 -16.86 0.79 -5.84
N ILE A 195 -15.54 0.86 -5.62
CA ILE A 195 -14.55 0.41 -6.60
C ILE A 195 -14.64 -1.11 -6.78
N ALA A 196 -14.78 -1.87 -5.70
CA ALA A 196 -14.96 -3.32 -5.77
C ALA A 196 -16.22 -3.72 -6.58
N ASP A 197 -17.29 -2.93 -6.47
CA ASP A 197 -18.55 -3.19 -7.18
C ASP A 197 -18.50 -2.80 -8.68
N GLU A 198 -17.69 -1.80 -9.04
CA GLU A 198 -17.69 -1.17 -10.37
C GLU A 198 -16.50 -1.59 -11.26
N ALA A 199 -15.36 -1.95 -10.67
CA ALA A 199 -14.13 -2.28 -11.39
C ALA A 199 -14.01 -3.77 -11.75
N GLU A 200 -13.33 -4.04 -12.87
CA GLU A 200 -12.87 -5.37 -13.26
C GLU A 200 -11.38 -5.50 -12.91
N TYR A 201 -11.05 -6.50 -12.08
CA TYR A 201 -9.70 -6.79 -11.60
C TYR A 201 -9.51 -8.29 -11.35
N ASN A 202 -8.25 -8.75 -11.34
CA ASN A 202 -7.92 -10.16 -11.09
C ASN A 202 -7.81 -10.45 -9.58
N LEU A 203 -7.04 -9.64 -8.86
CA LEU A 203 -6.82 -9.77 -7.41
C LEU A 203 -6.74 -8.39 -6.75
N TRP A 204 -7.15 -8.34 -5.49
CA TRP A 204 -7.07 -7.16 -4.63
C TRP A 204 -6.25 -7.50 -3.40
N PHE A 205 -5.14 -6.79 -3.19
CA PHE A 205 -4.25 -6.97 -2.04
C PHE A 205 -4.43 -5.83 -1.05
N PHE A 206 -4.49 -6.15 0.25
CA PHE A 206 -4.58 -5.15 1.31
C PHE A 206 -3.88 -5.57 2.60
N GLY A 207 -3.57 -4.61 3.47
CA GLY A 207 -2.84 -4.79 4.73
C GLY A 207 -3.71 -4.50 5.96
N HIS A 208 -3.16 -3.78 6.93
CA HIS A 208 -3.83 -3.13 8.09
C HIS A 208 -4.38 -4.08 9.18
N PHE A 209 -4.88 -5.27 8.82
CA PHE A 209 -5.56 -6.16 9.77
C PHE A 209 -4.61 -7.14 10.51
N HIS A 210 -3.33 -7.17 10.12
CA HIS A 210 -2.29 -8.04 10.71
C HIS A 210 -2.64 -9.53 10.67
N GLU A 211 -3.28 -9.97 9.58
CA GLU A 211 -3.63 -11.35 9.34
C GLU A 211 -3.54 -11.67 7.85
N ASP A 212 -3.16 -12.91 7.52
CA ASP A 212 -3.17 -13.43 6.15
C ASP A 212 -4.48 -14.19 5.92
N GLU A 213 -5.32 -13.67 5.03
CA GLU A 213 -6.62 -14.28 4.71
C GLU A 213 -6.98 -14.07 3.24
N VAL A 214 -7.65 -15.07 2.65
CA VAL A 214 -8.22 -14.96 1.29
C VAL A 214 -9.73 -14.95 1.42
N ILE A 215 -10.35 -13.86 0.98
CA ILE A 215 -11.79 -13.61 1.03
C ILE A 215 -12.32 -13.63 -0.40
N GLU A 216 -13.35 -14.45 -0.63
CA GLU A 216 -14.02 -14.59 -1.93
C GLU A 216 -13.08 -14.90 -3.12
N ASP A 217 -11.97 -15.59 -2.85
CA ASP A 217 -10.92 -15.97 -3.83
C ASP A 217 -10.20 -14.79 -4.53
N VAL A 218 -10.60 -13.54 -4.28
CA VAL A 218 -10.11 -12.34 -4.99
C VAL A 218 -9.47 -11.30 -4.07
N PHE A 219 -9.89 -11.23 -2.80
CA PHE A 219 -9.37 -10.29 -1.81
C PHE A 219 -8.34 -11.01 -0.94
N ILE A 220 -7.13 -10.48 -0.86
CA ILE A 220 -5.99 -11.08 -0.17
C ILE A 220 -5.50 -10.10 0.89
N ALA A 221 -5.78 -10.40 2.15
CA ALA A 221 -5.18 -9.73 3.30
C ALA A 221 -3.73 -10.20 3.44
N MET A 222 -2.80 -9.25 3.58
CA MET A 222 -1.37 -9.47 3.60
C MET A 222 -0.80 -9.06 4.95
N TYR A 223 -0.17 -10.00 5.65
CA TYR A 223 0.65 -9.73 6.83
C TYR A 223 1.96 -10.52 6.76
N ASP A 224 2.02 -11.78 7.18
CA ASP A 224 3.27 -12.55 7.23
C ASP A 224 3.64 -13.18 5.88
N GLU A 225 2.65 -13.45 5.02
CA GLU A 225 2.86 -14.10 3.73
C GLU A 225 3.40 -13.13 2.66
N ILE A 226 4.03 -13.72 1.64
CA ILE A 226 4.51 -13.02 0.45
C ILE A 226 3.97 -13.72 -0.79
N VAL A 227 3.25 -12.98 -1.61
CA VAL A 227 2.62 -13.48 -2.84
C VAL A 227 3.43 -13.01 -4.04
N VAL A 228 3.71 -13.92 -4.98
CA VAL A 228 4.28 -13.56 -6.29
C VAL A 228 3.17 -13.61 -7.33
N ALA A 229 2.73 -12.44 -7.78
CA ALA A 229 1.77 -12.28 -8.86
C ALA A 229 2.51 -12.24 -10.21
N ASN A 230 1.93 -12.89 -11.22
CA ASN A 230 2.45 -12.97 -12.59
C ASN A 230 1.47 -12.38 -13.60
#